data_AF-A0A529FHH1-F1
#
_entry.id   AF-A0A529FHH1-F1
#
_cell.length_a   1.000
_cell.length_b   1.000
_cell.length_c   1.000
_cell.angle_alpha   90.00
_cell.angle_beta   90.00
_cell.angle_gamma   90.00
#
_symmetry.space_group_name_H-M   'P 1'
#
loop_
_entity.id
_entity.type
_entity.pdbx_description
1 polymer ?
#
loop_
_entity_poly.entity_id
_entity_poly.type
_entity_poly.pdbx_seq_one_letter_code
_entity_poly.pdbx_strand_id
1 'polypeptide(L)' 'MSFLKKLFGGGGGDAGEPKNAAPAKQVEHKGFLISATPYKADGQYQTCGVVSKEIDGVTKEHRFIRADRFAGLDDAV' A
#
# COMPACT_ATOMS: atom_id res chain seq x y z
N MET A 1 -33.30 0.80 3.96
CA MET A 1 -31.98 0.34 4.45
C MET A 1 -31.22 -0.32 3.31
N SER A 2 -30.33 0.39 2.59
CA SER A 2 -29.21 -0.19 1.78
C SER A 2 -28.60 0.82 0.77
N PHE A 3 -28.21 2.01 1.23
CA PHE A 3 -27.43 2.94 0.40
C PHE A 3 -25.91 2.85 0.66
N LEU A 4 -25.50 2.18 1.74
CA LEU A 4 -24.09 2.01 2.12
C LEU A 4 -23.42 0.77 1.48
N LYS A 5 -24.20 -0.16 0.92
CA LYS A 5 -23.70 -1.45 0.41
C LYS A 5 -23.25 -1.42 -1.07
N LYS A 6 -23.32 -0.24 -1.71
CA LYS A 6 -22.85 0.00 -3.09
C LYS A 6 -21.56 0.83 -3.18
N LEU A 7 -21.05 1.32 -2.05
CA LEU A 7 -19.76 2.02 -1.99
C LEU A 7 -18.58 1.07 -1.69
N PHE A 8 -18.85 -0.14 -1.22
CA PHE A 8 -17.84 -1.18 -0.99
C PHE A 8 -18.12 -2.41 -1.86
N GLY A 9 -17.43 -2.48 -2.99
CA GLY A 9 -17.05 -3.74 -3.62
C GLY A 9 -18.15 -4.42 -4.44
N GLY A 10 -18.23 -4.08 -5.73
CA GLY A 10 -19.07 -4.78 -6.69
C GLY A 10 -18.78 -4.38 -8.12
N GLY A 11 -17.59 -4.70 -8.62
CA GLY A 11 -17.22 -4.48 -10.02
C GLY A 11 -15.99 -5.28 -10.38
N GLY A 12 -16.18 -6.44 -11.02
CA GLY A 12 -15.11 -7.08 -11.77
C GLY A 12 -14.70 -6.20 -12.94
N GLY A 13 -13.39 -6.04 -13.12
CA GLY A 13 -12.79 -5.26 -14.19
C GLY A 13 -11.28 -5.35 -14.08
N ASP A 14 -10.68 -6.19 -14.91
CA ASP A 14 -9.25 -6.29 -15.12
C ASP A 14 -8.74 -4.96 -15.69
N ALA A 15 -8.07 -4.16 -14.86
CA ALA A 15 -7.27 -3.00 -15.26
C ALA A 15 -6.33 -2.59 -14.11
N GLY A 16 -5.12 -3.17 -14.10
CA GLY A 16 -3.92 -2.46 -13.64
C GLY A 16 -3.86 -1.90 -12.22
N GLU A 17 -4.65 -2.39 -11.27
CA GLU A 17 -4.44 -2.05 -9.86
C GLU A 17 -3.33 -2.96 -9.32
N PRO A 18 -2.25 -2.44 -8.71
CA PRO A 18 -1.28 -3.31 -8.07
C PRO A 18 -2.08 -4.02 -6.97
N LYS A 19 -2.33 -5.32 -7.18
CA LYS A 19 -2.83 -6.22 -6.13
C LYS A 19 -2.10 -5.79 -4.88
N ASN A 20 -2.84 -5.38 -3.84
CA ASN A 20 -2.31 -5.13 -2.51
C ASN A 20 -1.65 -6.44 -2.07
N ALA A 21 -0.41 -6.64 -2.52
CA ALA A 21 0.44 -7.70 -2.04
C ALA A 21 0.53 -7.45 -0.56
N ALA A 22 0.35 -8.52 0.22
CA ALA A 22 0.54 -8.44 1.66
C ALA A 22 1.83 -7.66 1.94
N PRO A 23 1.79 -6.66 2.83
CA PRO A 23 2.93 -5.79 3.04
C PRO A 23 4.14 -6.66 3.36
N ALA A 24 5.19 -6.50 2.56
CA ALA A 24 6.39 -7.33 2.65
C ALA A 24 7.02 -7.20 4.04
N LYS A 25 6.84 -6.04 4.68
CA LYS A 25 7.18 -5.78 6.07
C LYS A 25 6.30 -4.68 6.64
N GLN A 26 6.02 -4.76 7.93
CA GLN A 26 5.32 -3.72 8.68
C GLN A 26 6.18 -3.31 9.88
N VAL A 27 6.32 -2.01 10.10
CA VAL A 27 7.08 -1.46 11.23
C VAL A 27 6.32 -0.30 11.83
N GLU A 28 6.22 -0.29 13.16
CA GLU A 28 5.74 0.89 13.89
C GLU A 28 6.86 1.88 14.13
N HIS A 29 6.62 3.15 13.80
CA HIS A 29 7.55 4.24 14.05
C HIS A 29 6.82 5.48 14.54
N LYS A 30 7.12 5.94 15.77
CA LYS A 30 6.53 7.16 16.37
C LYS A 30 4.98 7.16 16.35
N GLY A 31 4.37 6.00 16.54
CA GLY A 31 2.91 5.82 16.49
C GLY A 31 2.31 5.90 15.09
N PHE A 32 3.13 5.76 14.04
CA PHE A 32 2.70 5.50 12.67
C PHE A 32 3.01 4.05 12.32
N LEU A 33 2.10 3.38 11.62
CA LEU A 33 2.31 2.06 11.04
C LEU A 33 2.83 2.25 9.61
N ILE A 34 4.05 1.78 9.34
CA ILE A 34 4.68 1.85 8.03
C ILE A 34 4.63 0.46 7.41
N SER A 35 3.88 0.33 6.33
CA SER A 35 3.74 -0.90 5.55
C SER A 35 4.56 -0.78 4.27
N ALA A 36 5.58 -1.61 4.10
CA ALA A 36 6.35 -1.71 2.86
C ALA A 36 5.53 -2.50 1.82
N THR A 37 5.26 -1.88 0.68
CA THR A 37 4.46 -2.48 -0.40
C THR A 37 5.17 -2.43 -1.76
N PRO A 38 6.50 -2.68 -1.85
CA PRO A 38 7.25 -2.49 -3.10
C PRO A 38 6.61 -3.24 -4.26
N TYR A 39 6.62 -2.60 -5.44
CA TYR A 39 6.01 -3.14 -6.65
C TYR A 39 7.01 -3.21 -7.78
N LYS A 40 6.76 -4.13 -8.71
CA LYS A 40 7.62 -4.28 -9.89
C LYS A 40 7.26 -3.24 -10.94
N ALA A 41 8.23 -2.44 -11.35
CA ALA A 41 8.16 -1.43 -12.41
C ALA A 41 9.38 -1.57 -13.33
N ASP A 42 9.16 -1.66 -14.64
CA ASP A 42 10.24 -1.75 -15.65
C ASP A 42 11.26 -2.88 -15.38
N GLY A 43 10.79 -4.00 -14.83
CA GLY A 43 11.63 -5.16 -14.50
C GLY A 43 12.37 -5.06 -13.16
N GLN A 44 12.34 -3.92 -12.48
CA GLN A 44 12.95 -3.67 -11.17
C GLN A 44 11.86 -3.50 -10.09
N TYR A 45 12.21 -3.65 -8.82
CA TYR A 45 11.33 -3.34 -7.69
C TYR A 45 11.49 -1.88 -7.29
N GLN A 46 10.41 -1.12 -7.32
CA GLN A 46 10.36 0.26 -6.83
C GLN A 46 10.02 0.24 -5.33
N THR A 47 10.81 0.93 -4.51
CA THR A 47 10.46 1.10 -3.09
C THR A 47 9.23 1.96 -2.95
N CYS A 48 8.20 1.41 -2.33
CA CYS A 48 7.03 2.16 -1.92
C CYS A 48 6.44 1.60 -0.64
N GLY A 49 5.60 2.38 0.00
CA GLY A 49 4.88 1.94 1.17
C GLY A 49 3.71 2.83 1.50
N VAL A 50 3.00 2.44 2.55
CA VAL A 50 1.87 3.17 3.10
C VAL A 50 2.17 3.46 4.56
N VAL A 51 2.13 4.74 4.92
CA VAL A 51 2.18 5.18 6.31
C VAL A 51 0.75 5.38 6.76
N SER A 52 0.28 4.61 7.73
CA SER A 52 -1.03 4.76 8.34
C SER A 52 -0.93 5.18 9.80
N LYS A 53 -1.91 5.96 10.25
CA LYS A 53 -2.06 6.33 11.65
C LYS A 53 -3.52 6.62 11.97
N GLU A 54 -3.96 6.16 13.13
CA GLU A 54 -5.25 6.54 13.67
C GLU A 54 -5.16 7.92 14.34
N ILE A 55 -6.02 8.84 13.92
CA ILE A 55 -6.14 10.19 14.48
C ILE A 55 -7.62 10.42 14.74
N ASP A 56 -7.98 10.64 16.01
CA ASP A 56 -9.36 10.87 16.46
C ASP A 56 -10.35 9.76 16.01
N GLY A 57 -9.89 8.50 16.06
CA GLY A 57 -10.68 7.33 15.62
C GLY A 57 -10.79 7.17 14.10
N VAL A 58 -10.07 7.99 13.32
CA VAL A 58 -10.02 7.90 11.85
C VAL A 58 -8.64 7.46 11.41
N THR A 59 -8.55 6.32 10.72
CA THR A 59 -7.31 5.87 10.07
C THR A 59 -7.01 6.78 8.88
N LYS A 60 -5.92 7.53 8.96
CA LYS A 60 -5.35 8.26 7.84
C LYS A 60 -4.20 7.46 7.25
N GLU A 61 -4.16 7.39 5.93
CA GLU A 61 -3.14 6.66 5.19
C GLU A 61 -2.48 7.58 4.17
N HIS A 62 -1.17 7.43 4.00
CA HIS A 62 -0.39 8.13 3.01
C HIS A 62 0.52 7.15 2.28
N ARG A 63 0.27 6.96 0.98
CA ARG A 63 1.13 6.16 0.11
C ARG A 63 2.29 7.03 -0.38
N PHE A 64 3.50 6.51 -0.24
CA PHE A 64 4.71 7.11 -0.79
C PHE A 64 5.34 6.17 -1.82
N ILE A 65 5.91 6.75 -2.86
CA ILE A 65 6.71 6.05 -3.87
C ILE A 65 8.06 6.76 -3.91
N ARG A 66 9.13 6.02 -3.66
CA ARG A 66 10.50 6.55 -3.76
C ARG A 66 10.99 6.37 -5.20
N ALA A 67 12.01 7.13 -5.60
CA ALA A 67 12.66 6.97 -6.90
C ALA A 67 13.62 5.77 -6.93
N ASP A 68 14.00 5.24 -5.77
CA ASP A 68 14.92 4.10 -5.61
C ASP A 68 14.35 2.79 -6.18
N ARG A 69 15.12 2.15 -7.07
CA ARG A 69 14.79 0.87 -7.71
C ARG A 69 15.84 -0.18 -7.41
N PHE A 70 15.39 -1.41 -7.24
CA PHE A 70 16.23 -2.54 -6.83
C PHE A 70 15.96 -3.79 -7.67
N ALA A 71 16.93 -4.70 -7.76
CA ALA A 71 16.76 -5.95 -8.48
C ALA A 71 15.98 -7.00 -7.65
N GLY A 72 16.18 -7.02 -6.33
CA GLY A 72 15.49 -7.89 -5.38
C GLY A 72 14.32 -7.21 -4.68
N LEU A 73 13.35 -8.01 -4.23
CA LEU A 73 12.24 -7.54 -3.39
C LEU A 73 12.75 -7.12 -2.00
N ASP A 74 13.62 -7.92 -1.38
CA ASP A 74 14.17 -7.65 -0.04
C ASP A 74 14.95 -6.34 0.04
N ASP A 75 15.61 -5.94 -1.04
CA ASP A 75 16.34 -4.67 -1.15
C ASP A 75 15.39 -3.46 -1.23
N ALA A 76 14.12 -3.69 -1.62
CA ALA A 76 13.12 -2.63 -1.82
C ALA A 76 12.20 -2.42 -0.61
N VAL A 77 12.43 -3.13 0.52
CA VAL A 77 11.57 -3.20 1.72
C VAL A 77 12.15 -2.44 2.92
#